data_AF-A0A3D3PTE1-F1
#
_entry.id   AF-A0A3D3PTE1-F1
#
_cell.length_a   1.000
_cell.length_b   1.000
_cell.length_c   1.000
_cell.angle_alpha   90.00
_cell.angle_beta   90.00
_cell.angle_gamma   90.00
#
_symmetry.space_group_name_H-M   'P 1'
#
loop_
_entity.id
_entity.type
_entity.pdbx_description
1 polymer ?
#
loop_
_entity_poly.entity_id
_entity_poly.type
_entity_poly.pdbx_seq_one_letter_code
_entity_poly.pdbx_strand_id
1 'polypeptide(L)'
;TETNQYRVILEAQQNLLTTPESLGQLQLHTGSGKTTPLSAIATISERPAPLQITHVAQYPSTTLGFDTAPGVSLGKAVDAIRQAARDIALPSSVTMTFLGAAGAYQASLTSQLWLILAAVICVYIVLGVLYESYIHPLTILSTLPSAG
;
A
#
# COMPACT_ATOMS: atom_id res chain seq x y z
N THR A 1 33.52 25.50 22.47
CA THR A 1 34.31 24.27 22.30
C THR A 1 33.36 23.16 21.90
N GLU A 2 33.19 22.94 20.60
CA GLU A 2 32.39 21.78 20.14
C GLU A 2 33.19 20.50 20.40
N THR A 3 32.62 19.61 21.21
CA THR A 3 33.22 18.32 21.54
C THR A 3 33.01 17.37 20.37
N ASN A 4 34.09 17.00 19.69
CA ASN A 4 34.06 15.98 18.64
C ASN A 4 33.72 14.62 19.28
N GLN A 5 32.59 14.04 18.90
CA GLN A 5 32.18 12.70 19.32
C GLN A 5 32.39 11.73 18.17
N TYR A 6 33.16 10.68 18.42
CA TYR A 6 33.39 9.61 17.45
C TYR A 6 32.65 8.36 17.88
N ARG A 7 31.95 7.73 16.94
CA ARG A 7 31.36 6.42 17.14
C ARG A 7 32.44 5.37 16.92
N VAL A 8 32.81 4.65 17.97
CA VAL A 8 33.67 3.47 17.88
C VAL A 8 32.78 2.25 17.69
N ILE A 9 32.93 1.57 16.56
CA ILE A 9 32.26 0.31 16.27
C ILE A 9 33.35 -0.77 16.22
N LEU A 10 33.20 -1.80 17.04
CA LEU A 10 34.05 -2.98 16.98
C LEU A 10 33.41 -3.98 16.03
N GLU A 11 34.14 -4.37 15.00
CA GLU A 11 33.73 -5.36 14.02
C GLU A 11 34.71 -6.53 14.03
N ALA A 12 34.22 -7.73 13.75
CA ALA A 12 35.08 -8.88 13.55
C ALA A 12 35.90 -8.71 12.26
N GLN A 13 37.10 -9.28 12.23
CA GLN A 13 37.97 -9.23 11.07
C GLN A 13 37.29 -9.91 9.87
N GLN A 14 37.20 -9.22 8.72
CA GLN A 14 36.39 -9.64 7.56
C GLN A 14 36.70 -11.06 7.05
N ASN A 15 37.94 -11.54 7.22
CA ASN A 15 38.35 -12.87 6.79
C ASN A 15 37.81 -14.02 7.67
N LEU A 16 37.23 -13.72 8.84
CA LEU A 16 36.72 -14.73 9.78
C LEU A 16 35.23 -15.05 9.60
N LEU A 17 34.46 -14.23 8.87
CA LEU A 17 32.99 -14.35 8.75
C LEU A 17 32.53 -14.33 7.28
N THR A 18 33.21 -15.06 6.41
CA THR A 18 32.90 -15.09 4.97
C THR A 18 31.80 -16.08 4.60
N THR A 19 31.54 -17.08 5.44
CA THR A 19 30.49 -18.09 5.18
C THR A 19 29.61 -18.33 6.40
N PRO A 20 28.35 -18.78 6.23
CA PRO A 20 27.48 -19.12 7.35
C PRO A 20 28.10 -20.15 8.32
N GLU A 21 28.90 -21.09 7.81
CA GLU A 21 29.57 -22.12 8.63
C GLU A 21 30.65 -21.52 9.54
N SER A 22 31.32 -20.46 9.11
CA SER A 22 32.35 -19.76 9.90
C SER A 22 31.77 -19.13 11.18
N LEU A 23 30.47 -18.76 11.17
CA LEU A 23 29.75 -18.33 12.39
C LEU A 23 29.77 -19.41 13.48
N GLY A 24 29.74 -20.69 13.09
CA GLY A 24 29.74 -21.81 14.02
C GLY A 24 31.06 -21.98 14.77
N GLN A 25 32.16 -21.40 14.25
CA GLN A 25 33.49 -21.42 14.86
C GLN A 25 33.69 -20.25 15.84
N LEU A 26 32.72 -19.33 15.95
CA LEU A 26 32.79 -18.22 16.87
C LEU A 26 32.89 -18.74 18.31
N GLN A 27 33.96 -18.32 18.98
CA GLN A 27 34.31 -18.78 20.31
C GLN A 27 33.56 -17.96 21.37
N LEU A 28 32.71 -18.64 22.16
CA LEU A 28 31.91 -18.02 23.22
C LEU A 28 32.51 -18.35 24.58
N HIS A 29 32.58 -17.36 25.46
CA HIS A 29 32.96 -17.60 26.86
C HIS A 29 31.76 -18.11 27.64
N THR A 30 31.91 -19.28 28.26
CA THR A 30 30.88 -19.86 29.13
C THR A 30 31.03 -19.35 30.56
N GLY A 31 29.98 -19.47 31.38
CA GLY A 31 30.04 -19.13 32.82
C GLY A 31 31.07 -19.94 33.61
N SER A 32 31.59 -21.03 33.03
CA SER A 32 32.68 -21.83 33.60
C SER A 32 34.09 -21.28 33.31
N GLY A 33 34.20 -20.17 32.57
CA GLY A 33 35.48 -19.59 32.12
C GLY A 33 36.13 -20.32 30.94
N LYS A 34 35.56 -21.45 30.49
CA LYS A 34 35.98 -22.16 29.28
C LYS A 34 35.35 -21.56 28.04
N THR A 35 36.10 -21.61 26.95
CA THR A 35 35.65 -21.18 25.62
C THR A 35 35.02 -22.35 24.88
N THR A 36 33.90 -22.13 24.21
CA THR A 36 33.18 -23.16 23.46
C THR A 36 32.66 -22.56 22.15
N PRO A 37 32.78 -23.27 21.00
CA PRO A 37 32.30 -22.77 19.72
C PRO A 37 30.77 -22.69 19.69
N LEU A 38 30.22 -21.69 18.98
CA LEU A 38 28.77 -21.48 18.84
C LEU A 38 28.04 -22.74 18.32
N SER A 39 28.67 -23.48 17.40
CA SER A 39 28.13 -24.73 16.84
C SER A 39 27.87 -25.84 17.87
N ALA A 40 28.48 -25.78 19.06
CA ALA A 40 28.24 -26.76 20.13
C ALA A 40 26.88 -26.56 20.83
N ILE A 41 26.26 -25.38 20.69
CA ILE A 41 25.03 -25.01 21.40
C ILE A 41 23.91 -24.51 20.47
N ALA A 42 24.23 -24.19 19.21
CA ALA A 42 23.29 -23.67 18.23
C ALA A 42 23.50 -24.31 16.85
N THR A 43 22.43 -24.44 16.09
CA THR A 43 22.46 -24.90 14.69
C THR A 43 22.25 -23.71 13.76
N ILE A 44 23.15 -23.55 12.79
CA ILE A 44 23.07 -22.50 11.78
C ILE A 44 22.36 -23.07 10.55
N SER A 45 21.32 -22.39 10.07
CA SER A 45 20.61 -22.79 8.85
C SER A 45 20.37 -21.58 7.97
N GLU A 46 20.71 -21.70 6.69
CA GLU A 46 20.40 -20.69 5.68
C GLU A 46 18.97 -20.89 5.18
N ARG A 47 18.18 -19.80 5.16
CA ARG A 47 16.80 -19.82 4.69
C ARG A 47 16.50 -18.53 3.91
N PRO A 48 15.71 -18.60 2.83
CA PRO A 48 15.18 -17.40 2.21
C PRO A 48 14.34 -16.62 3.21
N ALA A 49 14.64 -15.33 3.35
CA ALA A 49 13.90 -14.42 4.20
C ALA A 49 13.62 -13.12 3.42
N PRO A 50 12.47 -12.46 3.66
CA PRO A 50 12.22 -11.15 3.07
C PRO A 50 13.26 -10.14 3.56
N LEU A 51 13.88 -9.41 2.63
CA LEU A 51 14.83 -8.34 2.97
C LEU A 51 14.15 -7.18 3.72
N GLN A 52 12.86 -6.99 3.46
CA GLN A 52 12.05 -5.96 4.07
C GLN A 52 10.61 -6.45 4.22
N ILE A 53 10.01 -6.15 5.37
CA ILE A 53 8.59 -6.38 5.62
C ILE A 53 7.90 -5.02 5.65
N THR A 54 7.21 -4.69 4.56
CA THR A 54 6.44 -3.44 4.43
C THR A 54 5.06 -3.58 5.04
N HIS A 55 4.61 -2.51 5.70
CA HIS A 55 3.28 -2.46 6.31
C HIS A 55 2.49 -1.28 5.75
N VAL A 56 1.20 -1.51 5.48
CA VAL A 56 0.22 -0.47 5.14
C VAL A 56 -0.95 -0.63 6.11
N ALA A 57 -1.31 0.47 6.79
CA ALA A 57 -2.36 0.48 7.81
C ALA A 57 -2.19 -0.64 8.87
N GLN A 58 -0.95 -0.89 9.31
CA GLN A 58 -0.56 -1.93 10.28
C GLN A 58 -0.63 -3.38 9.78
N TYR A 59 -1.00 -3.63 8.52
CA TYR A 59 -1.00 -4.96 7.92
C TYR A 59 0.26 -5.18 7.07
N PRO A 60 0.89 -6.37 7.12
CA PRO A 60 1.91 -6.76 6.15
C PRO A 60 1.37 -6.63 4.74
N SER A 61 2.13 -5.97 3.88
CA SER A 61 1.66 -5.57 2.55
C SER A 61 2.80 -5.68 1.55
N THR A 62 2.44 -5.89 0.29
CA THR A 62 3.37 -5.80 -0.83
C THR A 62 2.83 -4.78 -1.83
N THR A 63 3.70 -3.97 -2.40
CA THR A 63 3.33 -2.94 -3.36
C THR A 63 3.58 -3.46 -4.77
N LEU A 64 2.52 -3.51 -5.58
CA LEU A 64 2.59 -3.78 -7.01
C LEU A 64 2.48 -2.45 -7.78
N GLY A 65 3.55 -2.09 -8.48
CA GLY A 65 3.54 -0.99 -9.43
C GLY A 65 2.97 -1.45 -10.77
N PHE A 66 2.15 -0.60 -11.39
CA PHE A 66 1.65 -0.81 -12.73
C PHE A 66 1.59 0.52 -13.49
N ASP A 67 1.54 0.44 -14.81
CA ASP A 67 1.31 1.57 -15.69
C ASP A 67 0.23 1.23 -16.71
N THR A 68 -0.42 2.25 -17.27
CA THR A 68 -1.42 2.11 -18.32
C THR A 68 -0.75 1.88 -19.67
N ALA A 69 -1.28 0.94 -20.46
CA ALA A 69 -0.87 0.80 -21.85
C ALA A 69 -1.24 2.07 -22.67
N PRO A 70 -0.54 2.36 -23.79
CA PRO A 70 -0.84 3.51 -24.63
C PRO A 70 -2.31 3.56 -25.05
N GLY A 71 -2.97 4.69 -24.83
CA GLY A 71 -4.39 4.89 -25.16
C GLY A 71 -5.39 4.22 -24.22
N VAL A 72 -4.94 3.56 -23.14
CA VAL A 72 -5.81 2.96 -22.13
C VAL A 72 -6.01 3.94 -20.98
N SER A 73 -7.27 4.17 -20.59
CA SER A 73 -7.58 5.01 -19.45
C SER A 73 -7.22 4.31 -18.13
N LEU A 74 -6.88 5.10 -17.11
CA LEU A 74 -6.58 4.60 -15.78
C LEU A 74 -7.72 3.74 -15.20
N GLY A 75 -8.98 4.11 -15.44
CA GLY A 75 -10.15 3.33 -15.01
C GLY A 75 -10.16 1.91 -15.60
N LYS A 76 -9.86 1.76 -16.90
CA LYS A 76 -9.78 0.44 -17.54
C LYS A 76 -8.68 -0.43 -16.94
N ALA A 77 -7.52 0.15 -16.64
CA ALA A 77 -6.43 -0.57 -15.98
C ALA A 77 -6.81 -1.02 -14.57
N VAL A 78 -7.45 -0.15 -13.79
CA VAL A 78 -7.97 -0.48 -12.45
C VAL A 78 -8.97 -1.63 -12.50
N ASP A 79 -9.90 -1.60 -13.44
CA ASP A 79 -10.92 -2.65 -13.58
C ASP A 79 -10.31 -3.98 -14.05
N ALA A 80 -9.31 -3.94 -14.94
CA ALA A 80 -8.56 -5.13 -15.35
C ALA A 80 -7.80 -5.76 -14.18
N ILE A 81 -7.17 -4.94 -13.32
CA ILE A 81 -6.48 -5.43 -12.11
C ILE A 81 -7.47 -6.08 -11.13
N ARG A 82 -8.64 -5.46 -10.93
CA ARG A 82 -9.70 -6.05 -10.10
C ARG A 82 -10.21 -7.37 -10.69
N GLN A 83 -10.31 -7.47 -12.01
CA GLN A 83 -10.71 -8.71 -12.66
C GLN A 83 -9.66 -9.79 -12.46
N ALA A 84 -8.39 -9.49 -12.68
CA ALA A 84 -7.29 -10.41 -12.43
C ALA A 84 -7.26 -10.91 -10.98
N ALA A 85 -7.51 -10.02 -10.00
CA ALA A 85 -7.60 -10.41 -8.59
C ALA A 85 -8.77 -11.38 -8.32
N ARG A 86 -9.89 -11.24 -9.02
CA ARG A 86 -11.01 -12.20 -8.96
C ARG A 86 -10.66 -13.52 -9.63
N ASP A 87 -9.99 -13.47 -10.78
CA ASP A 87 -9.66 -14.66 -11.59
C ASP A 87 -8.66 -15.57 -10.88
N ILE A 88 -7.71 -15.01 -10.13
CA ILE A 88 -6.78 -15.79 -9.30
C ILE A 88 -7.41 -16.30 -8.00
N ALA A 89 -8.72 -16.06 -7.78
CA ALA A 89 -9.43 -16.38 -6.55
C ALA A 89 -8.70 -15.88 -5.31
N LEU A 90 -8.35 -14.59 -5.30
CA LEU A 90 -7.64 -13.97 -4.19
C LEU A 90 -8.38 -14.28 -2.86
N PRO A 91 -7.71 -14.88 -1.85
CA PRO A 91 -8.35 -15.23 -0.59
C PRO A 91 -8.98 -14.00 0.06
N SER A 92 -10.11 -14.19 0.74
CA SER A 92 -10.81 -13.10 1.45
C SER A 92 -10.01 -12.50 2.60
N SER A 93 -8.91 -13.15 3.02
CA SER A 93 -7.95 -12.63 3.99
C SER A 93 -7.00 -11.59 3.41
N VAL A 94 -6.94 -11.44 2.09
CA VAL A 94 -6.07 -10.48 1.40
C VAL A 94 -6.91 -9.34 0.86
N THR A 95 -6.61 -8.13 1.30
CA THR A 95 -7.26 -6.91 0.81
C THR A 95 -6.34 -6.21 -0.18
N MET A 96 -6.91 -5.81 -1.33
CA MET A 96 -6.23 -4.99 -2.31
C MET A 96 -6.71 -3.53 -2.20
N THR A 97 -5.76 -2.61 -2.12
CA THR A 97 -6.04 -1.16 -2.07
C THR A 97 -5.21 -0.45 -3.12
N PHE A 98 -5.85 0.46 -3.88
CA PHE A 98 -5.14 1.33 -4.82
C PHE A 98 -4.56 2.55 -4.10
N LEU A 99 -3.30 2.84 -4.39
CA LEU A 99 -2.57 3.99 -3.86
C LEU A 99 -2.27 4.99 -4.98
N GLY A 100 -1.83 6.20 -4.61
CA GLY A 100 -1.44 7.24 -5.58
C GLY A 100 -2.57 7.67 -6.51
N ALA A 101 -2.25 7.82 -7.81
CA ALA A 101 -3.19 8.31 -8.81
C ALA A 101 -4.45 7.44 -8.96
N ALA A 102 -4.31 6.12 -8.94
CA ALA A 102 -5.44 5.19 -9.02
C ALA A 102 -6.37 5.31 -7.80
N GLY A 103 -5.80 5.46 -6.60
CA GLY A 103 -6.57 5.70 -5.38
C GLY A 103 -7.31 7.04 -5.41
N ALA A 104 -6.64 8.12 -5.84
CA ALA A 104 -7.25 9.44 -5.99
C ALA A 104 -8.39 9.42 -7.02
N TYR A 105 -8.21 8.78 -8.17
CA TYR A 105 -9.24 8.61 -9.18
C TYR A 105 -10.50 7.91 -8.62
N GLN A 106 -10.32 6.84 -7.84
CA GLN A 106 -11.44 6.12 -7.23
C GLN A 106 -12.18 6.98 -6.19
N ALA A 107 -11.45 7.78 -5.40
CA ALA A 107 -12.05 8.70 -4.44
C ALA A 107 -12.85 9.82 -5.14
N SER A 108 -12.31 10.38 -6.24
CA SER A 108 -12.97 11.42 -7.04
C SER A 108 -14.27 10.94 -7.69
N LEU A 109 -14.29 9.72 -8.25
CA LEU A 109 -15.52 9.17 -8.84
C LEU A 109 -16.67 9.10 -7.82
N THR A 110 -16.37 8.66 -6.60
CA THR A 110 -17.37 8.53 -5.54
C THR A 110 -17.89 9.90 -5.11
N SER A 111 -17.00 10.87 -4.93
CA SER A 111 -17.37 12.23 -4.49
C SER A 111 -18.07 13.02 -5.58
N GLN A 112 -17.72 12.84 -6.85
CA GLN A 112 -18.40 13.49 -7.97
C GLN A 112 -19.86 13.08 -8.08
N LEU A 113 -20.20 11.81 -7.85
CA LEU A 113 -21.60 11.36 -7.85
C LEU A 113 -22.43 12.06 -6.78
N TRP A 114 -21.89 12.19 -5.56
CA TRP A 114 -22.54 12.92 -4.47
C TRP A 114 -22.68 14.41 -4.76
N LEU A 115 -21.68 15.02 -5.39
CA LEU A 115 -21.74 16.43 -5.78
C LEU A 115 -22.79 16.68 -6.87
N ILE A 116 -22.89 15.80 -7.88
CA ILE A 116 -23.93 15.87 -8.91
C ILE A 116 -25.32 15.77 -8.25
N LEU A 117 -25.50 14.79 -7.36
CA LEU A 117 -26.77 14.61 -6.66
C LEU A 117 -27.13 15.82 -5.78
N ALA A 118 -26.17 16.37 -5.04
CA ALA A 118 -26.36 17.58 -4.25
C ALA A 118 -26.69 18.80 -5.14
N ALA A 119 -26.03 18.94 -6.29
CA ALA A 119 -26.30 20.01 -7.25
C ALA A 119 -27.73 19.90 -7.82
N VAL A 120 -28.18 18.69 -8.19
CA VAL A 120 -29.55 18.43 -8.65
C VAL A 120 -30.58 18.82 -7.59
N ILE A 121 -30.35 18.45 -6.33
CA ILE A 121 -31.22 18.82 -5.21
C ILE A 121 -31.24 20.34 -5.01
N CYS A 122 -30.08 20.99 -5.06
CA CYS A 122 -29.98 22.44 -4.92
C CYS A 122 -30.76 23.17 -6.01
N VAL A 123 -30.56 22.77 -7.28
CA VAL A 123 -31.31 23.30 -8.44
C VAL A 123 -32.81 23.06 -8.26
N TYR A 124 -33.22 21.86 -7.84
CA TYR A 124 -34.62 21.54 -7.56
C TYR A 124 -35.24 22.49 -6.52
N ILE A 125 -34.54 22.75 -5.41
CA ILE A 125 -35.01 23.65 -4.34
C ILE A 125 -35.10 25.09 -4.85
N VAL A 126 -34.07 25.59 -5.53
CA VAL A 126 -34.04 26.96 -6.06
C VAL A 126 -35.18 27.19 -7.05
N LEU A 127 -35.39 26.25 -7.98
CA LEU A 127 -36.52 26.34 -8.93
C LEU A 127 -37.87 26.18 -8.21
N GLY A 128 -37.99 25.27 -7.25
CA GLY A 128 -39.23 25.08 -6.49
C GLY A 128 -39.67 26.34 -5.73
N VAL A 129 -38.71 27.08 -5.16
CA VAL A 129 -38.97 28.37 -4.49
C VAL A 129 -39.27 29.49 -5.50
N LEU A 130 -38.59 29.54 -6.64
CA LEU A 130 -38.79 30.58 -7.66
C LEU A 130 -40.11 30.46 -8.42
N TYR A 131 -40.60 29.23 -8.64
CA TYR A 131 -41.78 28.96 -9.47
C TYR A 131 -43.02 28.57 -8.65
N GLU A 132 -42.93 28.54 -7.31
CA GLU A 132 -44.00 28.11 -6.39
C GLU A 132 -44.65 26.75 -6.74
N SER A 133 -43.95 25.92 -7.52
CA SER A 133 -44.50 24.68 -8.08
C SER A 133 -43.47 23.56 -8.05
N TYR A 134 -43.89 22.42 -7.50
CA TYR A 134 -43.06 21.22 -7.35
C TYR A 134 -42.89 20.41 -8.66
N ILE A 135 -43.67 20.72 -9.69
CA ILE A 135 -43.75 19.92 -10.92
C ILE A 135 -42.81 20.45 -12.01
N HIS A 136 -42.70 21.77 -12.17
CA HIS A 136 -41.84 22.38 -13.20
C HIS A 136 -40.31 22.11 -13.05
N PRO A 137 -39.74 22.05 -11.83
CA PRO A 137 -38.31 21.76 -11.65
C PRO A 137 -37.88 20.39 -12.19
N LEU A 138 -38.75 19.38 -12.12
CA LEU A 138 -38.48 18.02 -12.61
C LEU A 138 -38.33 17.99 -14.13
N THR A 139 -39.16 18.73 -14.87
CA THR A 139 -39.12 18.78 -16.34
C THR A 139 -37.85 19.44 -16.87
N ILE A 140 -37.36 20.49 -16.18
CA ILE A 140 -36.11 21.19 -16.55
C ILE A 140 -34.88 20.35 -16.16
N LEU A 141 -34.91 19.68 -15.00
CA LEU A 141 -33.85 18.73 -14.65
C LEU A 141 -33.77 17.55 -15.64
N SER A 142 -34.89 17.16 -16.25
CA SER A 142 -34.93 16.10 -17.28
C SER A 142 -34.22 16.47 -18.59
N THR A 143 -33.94 17.76 -18.86
CA THR A 143 -33.20 18.17 -20.06
C THR A 143 -31.69 18.32 -19.84
N LEU A 144 -31.23 18.43 -18.58
CA LEU A 144 -29.81 18.46 -18.20
C LEU A 144 -28.99 17.21 -18.59
N PRO A 145 -29.49 15.95 -18.58
CA PRO A 145 -28.68 14.81 -19.02
C PRO A 145 -28.34 14.85 -20.51
N SER A 146 -29.04 15.66 -21.31
CA SER A 146 -28.73 15.88 -22.73
C SER A 146 -27.74 17.03 -22.96
N ALA A 147 -27.44 17.84 -21.94
CA ALA A 147 -26.54 18.98 -22.01
C ALA A 147 -25.11 18.66 -21.50
N GLY A 148 -24.87 17.41 -21.08
CA GLY A 148 -23.58 16.88 -20.65
C GLY A 148 -23.03 15.82 -21.60
#